data_AF-A0A6M2D1U8-F1
#
_entry.id   AF-A0A6M2D1U8-F1
#
_cell.length_a   1.000
_cell.length_b   1.000
_cell.length_c   1.000
_cell.angle_alpha   90.00
_cell.angle_beta   90.00
_cell.angle_gamma   90.00
#
_symmetry.space_group_name_H-M   'P 1'
#
loop_
_entity.id
_entity.type
_entity.pdbx_description
1 polymer ?
#
loop_
_entity_poly.entity_id
_entity_poly.type
_entity_poly.pdbx_seq_one_letter_code
_entity_poly.pdbx_strand_id
1 'polypeptide(L)'
;MPLRVFIALLLCALIMTPAKSTGQYSEIDYTDESTSSTAEDVEEYAIDKFMNTSLEIWVLNTTRQNPHNCQKDLPYNMTANTTFFFRSHEEGHNITNESLAGHFERFAGTEKVYNQIALSGGSSHVHAEVLFYASKNLTCGLVRVFAFVDGYNVVWDDLRVKGRPTNLSDIKECTEEFNKYVDAMITKNWTSPYNASCK
;
A
#
# COMPACT_ATOMS: atom_id res chain seq x y z
N MET A 1 -49.79 -20.05 -20.61
CA MET A 1 -50.45 -19.34 -21.72
C MET A 1 -51.37 -18.29 -21.11
N PRO A 2 -51.56 -17.09 -21.69
CA PRO A 2 -51.00 -16.51 -22.93
C PRO A 2 -50.14 -15.25 -22.59
N LEU A 3 -49.61 -14.37 -23.44
CA LEU A 3 -49.68 -14.12 -24.88
C LEU A 3 -48.40 -13.33 -25.25
N ARG A 4 -47.83 -13.62 -26.42
CA ARG A 4 -46.76 -12.82 -27.05
C ARG A 4 -47.34 -11.51 -27.59
N VAL A 5 -46.57 -10.42 -27.54
CA VAL A 5 -46.71 -9.32 -28.52
C VAL A 5 -45.33 -8.96 -29.06
N PHE A 6 -45.30 -8.82 -30.37
CA PHE A 6 -44.18 -8.64 -31.29
C PHE A 6 -44.13 -7.16 -31.76
N ILE A 7 -42.98 -6.79 -32.38
CA ILE A 7 -42.78 -5.69 -33.36
C ILE A 7 -42.66 -4.28 -32.72
N ALA A 8 -41.67 -3.43 -33.04
CA ALA A 8 -41.09 -3.16 -34.36
C ALA A 8 -39.60 -2.74 -34.34
N LEU A 9 -38.88 -3.18 -35.38
CA LEU A 9 -37.72 -2.49 -35.93
C LEU A 9 -38.14 -1.12 -36.48
N LEU A 10 -37.32 -0.09 -36.27
CA LEU A 10 -37.21 1.01 -37.21
C LEU A 10 -35.75 1.18 -37.63
N LEU A 11 -35.50 0.85 -38.89
CA LEU A 11 -34.34 1.24 -39.67
C LEU A 11 -34.34 2.76 -39.86
N CYS A 12 -33.20 3.41 -39.65
CA CYS A 12 -32.87 4.62 -40.37
C CYS A 12 -31.49 4.44 -41.00
N ALA A 13 -31.49 4.23 -42.31
CA ALA A 13 -30.32 4.33 -43.15
C ALA A 13 -30.62 5.30 -44.31
N LEU A 14 -29.57 6.04 -44.69
CA LEU A 14 -29.42 6.93 -45.86
C LEU A 14 -30.04 8.33 -45.62
N ILE A 15 -29.35 9.45 -45.91
CA ILE A 15 -28.88 9.83 -47.26
C ILE A 15 -27.66 10.79 -47.25
N MET A 16 -26.73 10.45 -48.15
CA MET A 16 -25.71 11.17 -48.95
C MET A 16 -25.34 12.67 -48.76
N THR A 17 -24.01 12.86 -48.81
CA THR A 17 -23.04 13.94 -49.22
C THR A 17 -23.50 15.08 -50.19
N PRO A 18 -22.60 16.00 -50.62
CA PRO A 18 -21.68 16.91 -49.92
C PRO A 18 -21.90 18.39 -50.33
N ALA A 19 -21.43 19.38 -49.55
CA ALA A 19 -21.34 20.78 -50.00
C ALA A 19 -19.90 21.29 -49.88
N LYS A 20 -19.31 21.64 -51.03
CA LYS A 20 -18.11 22.48 -51.15
C LYS A 20 -18.41 23.88 -50.59
N SER A 21 -17.53 24.39 -49.75
CA SER A 21 -17.39 25.84 -49.55
C SER A 21 -15.90 26.19 -49.44
N THR A 22 -15.59 27.31 -50.04
CA THR A 22 -14.27 27.78 -50.49
C THR A 22 -13.46 28.35 -49.33
N GLY A 23 -12.15 28.33 -49.50
CA GLY A 23 -11.17 28.45 -48.42
C GLY A 23 -11.04 29.84 -47.79
N GLN A 24 -10.41 29.83 -46.62
CA GLN A 24 -9.54 30.91 -46.18
C GLN A 24 -8.41 30.28 -45.38
N TYR A 25 -7.20 30.35 -45.95
CA TYR A 25 -5.96 29.86 -45.38
C TYR A 25 -5.51 30.88 -44.33
N SER A 26 -5.47 30.47 -43.07
CA SER A 26 -4.71 31.15 -42.02
C SER A 26 -3.69 30.16 -41.49
N GLU A 27 -2.45 30.40 -41.86
CA GLU A 27 -1.24 29.76 -41.38
C GLU A 27 -1.14 30.06 -39.86
N ILE A 28 -1.45 29.07 -39.03
CA ILE A 28 -1.21 29.14 -37.59
C ILE A 28 0.16 28.51 -37.38
N ASP A 29 1.14 29.38 -37.16
CA ASP A 29 2.49 29.07 -36.70
C ASP A 29 2.39 28.41 -35.31
N TYR A 30 2.39 27.07 -35.29
CA TYR A 30 2.56 26.30 -34.06
C TYR A 30 4.03 26.36 -33.67
N THR A 31 4.41 27.40 -32.95
CA THR A 31 5.57 27.36 -32.07
C THR A 31 5.37 26.20 -31.09
N ASP A 32 6.14 25.14 -31.30
CA ASP A 32 6.29 23.96 -30.46
C ASP A 32 6.83 24.38 -29.09
N GLU A 33 5.94 24.89 -28.24
CA GLU A 33 6.16 24.91 -26.80
C GLU A 33 5.76 23.53 -26.27
N SER A 34 6.66 22.56 -26.51
CA SER A 34 6.69 21.28 -25.83
C SER A 34 6.98 21.52 -24.35
N THR A 35 5.99 22.06 -23.65
CA THR A 35 5.89 21.96 -22.21
C THR A 35 5.61 20.49 -21.92
N SER A 36 6.71 19.75 -21.81
CA SER A 36 6.79 18.42 -21.25
C SER A 36 6.11 18.46 -19.88
N SER A 37 4.81 18.15 -19.84
CA SER A 37 4.15 17.76 -18.61
C SER A 37 4.77 16.41 -18.22
N THR A 38 5.90 16.49 -17.53
CA THR A 38 6.44 15.34 -16.81
C THR A 38 5.34 14.90 -15.87
N ALA A 39 4.68 13.77 -16.18
CA ALA A 39 4.00 13.01 -15.16
C ALA A 39 5.02 12.86 -14.03
N GLU A 40 4.78 13.48 -12.88
CA GLU A 40 5.67 13.33 -11.74
C GLU A 40 5.82 11.82 -11.50
N ASP A 41 7.06 11.32 -11.58
CA ASP A 41 7.35 9.91 -11.35
C ASP A 41 6.98 9.67 -9.88
N VAL A 42 5.82 9.02 -9.66
CA VAL A 42 5.32 8.73 -8.32
C VAL A 42 6.38 7.89 -7.63
N GLU A 43 6.86 8.34 -6.47
CA GLU A 43 7.88 7.60 -5.74
C GLU A 43 7.31 6.24 -5.30
N GLU A 44 7.98 5.16 -5.71
CA GLU A 44 7.58 3.80 -5.38
C GLU A 44 8.54 3.18 -4.35
N TYR A 45 7.97 2.51 -3.34
CA TYR A 45 8.73 1.90 -2.25
C TYR A 45 8.70 0.38 -2.34
N ALA A 46 9.88 -0.22 -2.35
CA ALA A 46 10.08 -1.65 -2.58
C ALA A 46 10.01 -2.43 -1.24
N ILE A 47 8.89 -3.11 -0.97
CA ILE A 47 8.67 -3.88 0.26
C ILE A 47 9.60 -5.10 0.37
N ASP A 48 9.98 -5.69 -0.76
CA ASP A 48 10.98 -6.76 -0.81
C ASP A 48 12.34 -6.27 -0.28
N LYS A 49 12.76 -5.05 -0.67
CA LYS A 49 13.98 -4.43 -0.14
C LYS A 49 13.83 -4.02 1.32
N PHE A 50 12.64 -3.58 1.74
CA PHE A 50 12.37 -3.28 3.13
C PHE A 50 12.46 -4.56 3.99
N MET A 51 11.88 -5.67 3.56
CA MET A 51 11.90 -6.93 4.30
C MET A 51 13.25 -7.66 4.24
N ASN A 52 14.14 -7.30 3.31
CA ASN A 52 15.50 -7.84 3.22
C ASN A 52 16.41 -7.28 4.33
N THR A 53 16.29 -7.87 5.52
CA THR A 53 17.05 -7.49 6.71
C THR A 53 17.19 -8.69 7.65
N SER A 54 18.27 -8.73 8.43
CA SER A 54 18.43 -9.66 9.55
C SER A 54 17.98 -9.06 10.89
N LEU A 55 17.60 -7.78 10.90
CA LEU A 55 17.07 -7.08 12.07
C LEU A 55 15.58 -7.33 12.23
N GLU A 56 15.11 -7.28 13.48
CA GLU A 56 13.69 -7.19 13.81
C GLU A 56 13.06 -5.94 13.19
N ILE A 57 11.81 -6.02 12.77
CA ILE A 57 11.02 -4.92 12.25
C ILE A 57 9.90 -4.66 13.25
N TRP A 58 10.03 -3.60 14.04
CA TRP A 58 9.12 -3.24 15.11
C TRP A 58 7.97 -2.37 14.62
N VAL A 59 6.74 -2.64 15.09
CA VAL A 59 5.60 -1.72 14.92
C VAL A 59 5.70 -0.65 16.00
N LEU A 60 6.11 0.55 15.61
CA LEU A 60 6.31 1.67 16.52
C LEU A 60 5.00 2.40 16.82
N ASN A 61 4.26 2.78 15.77
CA ASN A 61 2.93 3.40 15.88
C ASN A 61 1.94 2.64 15.00
N THR A 62 0.66 2.67 15.36
CA THR A 62 -0.40 2.02 14.57
C THR A 62 -1.73 2.72 14.75
N THR A 63 -2.54 2.74 13.70
CA THR A 63 -3.96 3.16 13.76
C THR A 63 -4.91 2.01 14.10
N ARG A 64 -4.39 0.80 14.34
CA ARG A 64 -5.18 -0.35 14.77
C ARG A 64 -5.85 -0.08 16.14
N GLN A 65 -7.16 -0.29 16.21
CA GLN A 65 -7.96 0.01 17.42
C GLN A 65 -7.53 -0.81 18.65
N ASN A 66 -7.25 -2.10 18.46
CA ASN A 66 -6.77 -3.01 19.51
C ASN A 66 -5.40 -3.56 19.08
N PRO A 67 -4.31 -2.81 19.30
CA PRO A 67 -2.99 -3.19 18.82
C PRO A 67 -2.40 -4.32 19.68
N HIS A 68 -1.55 -5.13 19.07
CA HIS A 68 -0.72 -6.06 19.84
C HIS A 68 0.49 -5.32 20.41
N ASN A 69 0.75 -5.47 21.70
CA ASN A 69 1.91 -4.85 22.35
C ASN A 69 3.21 -5.45 21.83
N CYS A 70 4.25 -4.61 21.67
CA CYS A 70 5.58 -5.06 21.27
C CYS A 70 5.60 -5.91 20.00
N GLN A 71 4.72 -5.62 19.04
CA GLN A 71 4.65 -6.39 17.80
C GLN A 71 5.92 -6.19 16.96
N LYS A 72 6.50 -7.29 16.50
CA LYS A 72 7.66 -7.29 15.58
C LYS A 72 7.63 -8.44 14.59
N ASP A 73 8.28 -8.22 13.46
CA ASP A 73 8.58 -9.24 12.46
C ASP A 73 10.08 -9.53 12.44
N LEU A 74 10.46 -10.81 12.42
CA LEU A 74 11.84 -11.25 12.25
C LEU A 74 11.97 -12.11 11.00
N PRO A 75 12.46 -11.54 9.87
CA PRO A 75 12.77 -12.31 8.68
C PRO A 75 13.83 -13.38 8.95
N TYR A 76 13.64 -14.59 8.43
CA TYR A 76 14.60 -15.68 8.56
C TYR A 76 14.99 -16.34 7.24
N ASN A 77 14.17 -16.19 6.19
CA ASN A 77 14.51 -16.67 4.85
C ASN A 77 13.83 -15.81 3.78
N MET A 78 14.49 -15.59 2.65
CA MET A 78 13.96 -14.78 1.56
C MET A 78 14.49 -15.26 0.21
N THR A 79 13.61 -15.28 -0.79
CA THR A 79 13.94 -15.47 -2.21
C THR A 79 13.63 -14.19 -2.98
N ALA A 80 13.78 -14.21 -4.31
CA ALA A 80 13.43 -13.07 -5.16
C ALA A 80 11.95 -12.65 -5.10
N ASN A 81 11.04 -13.57 -4.73
CA ASN A 81 9.58 -13.33 -4.77
C ASN A 81 8.86 -13.77 -3.49
N THR A 82 9.57 -14.28 -2.50
CA THR A 82 8.96 -14.73 -1.23
C THR A 82 9.82 -14.35 -0.04
N THR A 83 9.20 -14.20 1.11
CA THR A 83 9.87 -14.05 2.40
C THR A 83 9.17 -14.90 3.45
N PHE A 84 9.94 -15.34 4.43
CA PHE A 84 9.47 -16.07 5.59
C PHE A 84 9.97 -15.37 6.83
N PHE A 85 9.07 -15.14 7.78
CA PHE A 85 9.38 -14.40 8.99
C PHE A 85 8.55 -14.91 10.17
N PHE A 86 9.08 -14.69 11.37
CA PHE A 86 8.32 -14.86 12.60
C PHE A 86 7.68 -13.53 12.96
N ARG A 87 6.36 -13.52 13.11
CA ARG A 87 5.63 -12.40 13.70
C ARG A 87 5.38 -12.70 15.16
N SER A 88 5.73 -11.75 16.02
CA SER A 88 5.61 -11.92 17.47
C SER A 88 5.01 -10.71 18.13
N HIS A 89 4.35 -10.92 19.26
CA HIS A 89 3.85 -9.85 20.11
C HIS A 89 3.69 -10.32 21.56
N GLU A 90 3.55 -9.37 22.48
CA GLU A 90 3.31 -9.64 23.89
C GLU A 90 1.82 -9.74 24.19
N GLU A 91 1.42 -10.81 24.87
CA GLU A 91 0.08 -11.05 25.39
C GLU A 91 0.18 -11.31 26.90
N GLY A 92 -0.04 -10.26 27.70
CA GLY A 92 0.21 -10.27 29.14
C GLY A 92 1.71 -10.41 29.44
N HIS A 93 2.12 -11.56 29.98
CA HIS A 93 3.53 -11.88 30.25
C HIS A 93 4.14 -12.89 29.27
N ASN A 94 3.36 -13.32 28.27
CA ASN A 94 3.78 -14.31 27.29
C ASN A 94 4.11 -13.63 25.96
N ILE A 95 4.99 -14.27 25.18
CA ILE A 95 5.25 -13.88 23.80
C ILE A 95 4.54 -14.89 22.90
N THR A 96 3.60 -14.39 22.11
CA THR A 96 2.94 -15.16 21.06
C THR A 96 3.76 -15.04 19.79
N ASN A 97 4.03 -16.16 19.12
CA ASN A 97 4.81 -16.24 17.89
C ASN A 97 4.05 -17.01 16.82
N GLU A 98 4.08 -16.52 15.59
CA GLU A 98 3.57 -17.23 14.43
C GLU A 98 4.57 -17.17 13.27
N SER A 99 4.62 -18.24 12.47
CA SER A 99 5.41 -18.26 11.23
C SER A 99 4.52 -17.87 10.08
N LEU A 100 4.95 -16.87 9.32
CA LEU A 100 4.26 -16.37 8.13
C LEU A 100 5.12 -16.57 6.89
N ALA A 101 4.44 -16.84 5.78
CA ALA A 101 5.02 -16.81 4.44
C ALA A 101 4.38 -15.66 3.66
N GLY A 102 5.20 -14.86 3.02
CA GLY A 102 4.76 -13.74 2.19
C GLY A 102 5.20 -13.89 0.75
N HIS A 103 4.33 -13.54 -0.18
CA HIS A 103 4.63 -13.44 -1.61
C HIS A 103 4.68 -11.97 -2.02
N PHE A 104 5.76 -11.56 -2.70
CA PHE A 104 5.92 -10.19 -3.15
C PHE A 104 5.10 -9.92 -4.40
N GLU A 105 4.30 -8.87 -4.35
CA GLU A 105 3.35 -8.48 -5.38
C GLU A 105 3.38 -6.98 -5.63
N ARG A 106 2.70 -6.56 -6.69
CA ARG A 106 2.48 -5.15 -7.04
C ARG A 106 1.03 -4.84 -6.74
N PHE A 107 0.78 -3.85 -5.90
CA PHE A 107 -0.56 -3.57 -5.37
C PHE A 107 -1.57 -3.23 -6.48
N ALA A 108 -1.25 -2.27 -7.35
CA ALA A 108 -2.07 -1.93 -8.50
C ALA A 108 -1.71 -2.72 -9.77
N GLY A 109 -0.55 -3.39 -9.77
CA GLY A 109 -0.03 -4.17 -10.91
C GLY A 109 0.76 -3.33 -11.92
N THR A 110 0.72 -2.00 -11.79
CA THR A 110 1.41 -1.05 -12.68
C THR A 110 2.76 -0.59 -12.13
N GLU A 111 3.03 -0.84 -10.85
CA GLU A 111 4.27 -0.45 -10.20
C GLU A 111 5.49 -1.14 -10.82
N LYS A 112 6.63 -0.44 -10.81
CA LYS A 112 7.93 -0.95 -11.26
C LYS A 112 8.55 -1.87 -10.19
N VAL A 113 8.20 -1.68 -8.92
CA VAL A 113 8.71 -2.46 -7.78
C VAL A 113 7.63 -3.29 -7.10
N TYR A 114 8.03 -4.30 -6.32
CA TYR A 114 7.12 -4.97 -5.40
C TYR A 114 6.85 -4.05 -4.20
N ASN A 115 5.62 -3.57 -4.05
CA ASN A 115 5.20 -2.75 -2.91
C ASN A 115 4.19 -3.48 -2.01
N GLN A 116 3.73 -4.66 -2.39
CA GLN A 116 2.81 -5.51 -1.62
C GLN A 116 3.46 -6.82 -1.18
N ILE A 117 3.05 -7.31 -0.02
CA ILE A 117 3.25 -8.69 0.43
C ILE A 117 1.88 -9.34 0.67
N ALA A 118 1.55 -10.40 -0.06
CA ALA A 118 0.40 -11.25 0.23
C ALA A 118 0.80 -12.29 1.28
N LEU A 119 0.08 -12.37 2.40
CA LEU A 119 0.46 -13.17 3.56
C LEU A 119 -0.35 -14.46 3.66
N SER A 120 0.32 -15.51 4.12
CA SER A 120 -0.26 -16.83 4.38
C SER A 120 0.41 -17.51 5.58
N GLY A 121 -0.29 -18.48 6.17
CA GLY A 121 0.14 -19.14 7.40
C GLY A 121 -0.26 -18.35 8.66
N GLY A 122 0.24 -18.81 9.81
CA GLY A 122 -0.10 -18.24 11.10
C GLY A 122 -1.58 -18.39 11.49
N SER A 123 -1.95 -17.64 12.52
CA SER A 123 -3.33 -17.49 13.02
C SER A 123 -3.92 -16.12 12.71
N SER A 124 -3.09 -15.19 12.24
CA SER A 124 -3.50 -13.84 11.90
C SER A 124 -4.50 -13.80 10.76
N HIS A 125 -5.47 -12.90 10.89
CA HIS A 125 -6.45 -12.57 9.85
C HIS A 125 -5.91 -11.61 8.79
N VAL A 126 -4.64 -11.19 8.90
CA VAL A 126 -3.96 -10.33 7.93
C VAL A 126 -3.66 -11.13 6.67
N HIS A 127 -4.10 -10.64 5.52
CA HIS A 127 -3.90 -11.30 4.22
C HIS A 127 -3.01 -10.50 3.26
N ALA A 128 -2.82 -9.19 3.47
CA ALA A 128 -1.90 -8.40 2.66
C ALA A 128 -1.34 -7.20 3.44
N GLU A 129 -0.15 -6.75 3.06
CA GLU A 129 0.44 -5.50 3.54
C GLU A 129 1.08 -4.73 2.37
N VAL A 130 0.95 -3.41 2.36
CA VAL A 130 1.48 -2.52 1.31
C VAL A 130 2.39 -1.47 1.93
N LEU A 131 3.63 -1.39 1.45
CA LEU A 131 4.56 -0.33 1.82
C LEU A 131 4.27 0.90 0.95
N PHE A 132 3.71 1.94 1.56
CA PHE A 132 3.33 3.17 0.85
C PHE A 132 4.24 4.35 1.15
N TYR A 133 5.19 4.19 2.07
CA TYR A 133 6.28 5.12 2.32
C TYR A 133 7.47 4.40 2.95
N ALA A 134 8.70 4.79 2.62
CA ALA A 134 9.90 4.35 3.31
C ALA A 134 10.96 5.46 3.36
N SER A 135 11.74 5.50 4.45
CA SER A 135 12.91 6.36 4.51
C SER A 135 13.93 5.97 3.43
N LYS A 136 14.76 6.92 3.00
CA LYS A 136 15.76 6.71 1.94
C LYS A 136 16.71 5.52 2.19
N ASN A 137 17.02 5.26 3.45
CA ASN A 137 17.88 4.15 3.89
C ASN A 137 17.10 2.87 4.27
N LEU A 138 15.78 2.86 4.07
CA LEU A 138 14.86 1.76 4.38
C LEU A 138 14.91 1.32 5.85
N THR A 139 15.27 2.21 6.78
CA THR A 139 15.29 1.91 8.23
C THR A 139 13.92 2.04 8.86
N CYS A 140 13.02 2.82 8.27
CA CYS A 140 11.63 2.87 8.68
C CYS A 140 10.70 3.03 7.47
N GLY A 141 9.42 2.75 7.65
CA GLY A 141 8.42 2.87 6.60
C GLY A 141 7.01 2.80 7.14
N LEU A 142 6.05 3.18 6.30
CA LEU A 142 4.62 3.11 6.59
C LEU A 142 3.98 1.98 5.80
N VAL A 143 3.34 1.08 6.54
CA VAL A 143 2.77 -0.15 6.00
C VAL A 143 1.27 -0.13 6.22
N ARG A 144 0.50 -0.20 5.14
CA ARG A 144 -0.94 -0.41 5.19
C ARG A 144 -1.23 -1.89 5.29
N VAL A 145 -2.02 -2.28 6.27
CA VAL A 145 -2.32 -3.68 6.58
C VAL A 145 -3.78 -3.96 6.27
N PHE A 146 -4.02 -5.06 5.57
CA PHE A 146 -5.36 -5.53 5.20
C PHE A 146 -5.65 -6.86 5.89
N ALA A 147 -6.74 -6.91 6.65
CA ALA A 147 -7.16 -8.09 7.39
C ALA A 147 -8.66 -8.37 7.24
N PHE A 148 -9.04 -9.62 7.49
CA PHE A 148 -10.44 -10.06 7.49
C PHE A 148 -10.87 -10.53 8.88
N VAL A 149 -11.46 -9.63 9.67
CA VAL A 149 -11.83 -9.87 11.08
C VAL A 149 -13.36 -9.95 11.17
N ASP A 150 -13.87 -11.03 11.77
CA ASP A 150 -15.31 -11.25 12.02
C ASP A 150 -16.21 -11.05 10.80
N GLY A 151 -15.73 -11.39 9.59
CA GLY A 151 -16.50 -11.24 8.35
C GLY A 151 -16.33 -9.90 7.63
N TYR A 152 -15.50 -8.99 8.16
CA TYR A 152 -15.30 -7.64 7.63
C TYR A 152 -13.85 -7.38 7.24
N ASN A 153 -13.65 -6.59 6.18
CA ASN A 153 -12.34 -6.05 5.84
C ASN A 153 -11.99 -4.92 6.81
N VAL A 154 -10.84 -5.05 7.47
CA VAL A 154 -10.28 -4.05 8.36
C VAL A 154 -8.96 -3.58 7.78
N VAL A 155 -8.75 -2.27 7.78
CA VAL A 155 -7.53 -1.62 7.29
C VAL A 155 -6.97 -0.74 8.38
N TRP A 156 -5.65 -0.80 8.58
CA TRP A 156 -4.93 0.13 9.44
C TRP A 156 -3.54 0.40 8.86
N ASP A 157 -2.88 1.43 9.37
CA ASP A 157 -1.56 1.86 8.95
C ASP A 157 -0.59 1.73 10.14
N ASP A 158 0.56 1.12 9.89
CA ASP A 158 1.65 0.91 10.84
C ASP A 158 2.86 1.75 10.44
N LEU A 159 3.45 2.46 11.41
CA LEU A 159 4.83 2.93 11.34
C LEU A 159 5.75 1.78 11.78
N ARG A 160 6.58 1.28 10.88
CA ARG A 160 7.52 0.19 11.17
C ARG A 160 8.98 0.64 11.12
N VAL A 161 9.82 0.10 12.00
CA VAL A 161 11.24 0.46 12.14
C VAL A 161 12.10 -0.79 12.22
N LYS A 162 13.22 -0.83 11.49
CA LYS A 162 14.23 -1.88 11.57
C LYS A 162 15.14 -1.66 12.77
N GLY A 163 15.34 -2.74 13.53
CA GLY A 163 16.06 -2.73 14.78
C GLY A 163 15.35 -1.91 15.86
N ARG A 164 15.94 -1.90 17.05
CA ARG A 164 15.44 -1.06 18.14
C ARG A 164 15.78 0.41 17.85
N PRO A 165 14.81 1.34 17.87
CA PRO A 165 15.11 2.76 17.77
C PRO A 165 15.93 3.19 19.00
N THR A 166 17.20 3.54 18.78
CA THR A 166 18.13 4.03 19.82
C THR A 166 18.15 5.55 19.88
N ASN A 167 17.81 6.23 18.79
CA ASN A 167 17.72 7.69 18.71
C ASN A 167 16.46 8.11 17.95
N LEU A 168 15.76 9.11 18.48
CA LEU A 168 14.58 9.70 17.86
C LEU A 168 14.89 10.34 16.50
N SER A 169 16.14 10.77 16.25
CA SER A 169 16.53 11.31 14.95
C SER A 169 16.35 10.32 13.81
N ASP A 170 16.57 9.03 14.07
CA ASP A 170 16.63 7.99 13.05
C ASP A 170 15.24 7.60 12.53
N ILE A 171 14.21 7.96 13.28
CA ILE A 171 12.80 7.70 12.99
C ILE A 171 11.99 8.98 12.76
N LYS A 172 12.65 10.15 12.83
CA LYS A 172 11.97 11.45 12.76
C LYS A 172 11.20 11.61 11.45
N GLU A 173 11.84 11.28 10.33
CA GLU A 173 11.26 11.39 8.99
C GLU A 173 9.97 10.56 8.86
N CYS A 174 10.03 9.26 9.18
CA CYS A 174 8.84 8.41 9.12
C CYS A 174 7.76 8.79 10.15
N THR A 175 8.16 9.33 11.31
CA THR A 175 7.20 9.81 12.31
C THR A 175 6.46 11.05 11.80
N GLU A 176 7.16 11.98 11.15
CA GLU A 176 6.56 13.15 10.51
C GLU A 176 5.61 12.75 9.39
N GLU A 177 6.01 11.80 8.54
CA GLU A 177 5.13 11.27 7.49
C GLU A 177 3.91 10.56 8.07
N PHE A 178 4.08 9.68 9.06
CA PHE A 178 2.96 9.00 9.73
C PHE A 178 1.95 10.01 10.28
N ASN A 179 2.43 11.07 10.94
CA ASN A 179 1.57 12.11 11.47
C ASN A 179 0.81 12.85 10.36
N LYS A 180 1.43 13.17 9.23
CA LYS A 180 0.74 13.77 8.07
C LYS A 180 -0.38 12.87 7.57
N TYR A 181 -0.12 11.56 7.44
CA TYR A 181 -1.13 10.60 7.01
C TYR A 181 -2.30 10.52 8.00
N VAL A 182 -2.02 10.38 9.30
CA VAL A 182 -3.04 10.36 10.35
C VAL A 182 -3.84 11.67 10.38
N ASP A 183 -3.20 12.82 10.20
CA ASP A 183 -3.87 14.12 10.23
C ASP A 183 -4.83 14.34 9.07
N ALA A 184 -4.59 13.65 7.94
CA ALA A 184 -5.48 13.62 6.79
C ALA A 184 -6.66 12.65 6.94
N MET A 185 -6.64 11.76 7.95
CA MET A 185 -7.75 10.84 8.24
C MET A 185 -8.89 11.55 8.97
N ILE A 186 -10.12 11.09 8.73
CA ILE A 186 -11.32 11.56 9.45
C ILE A 186 -11.21 11.27 10.95
N THR A 187 -10.67 10.09 11.30
CA THR A 187 -10.46 9.65 12.68
C THR A 187 -8.97 9.68 13.02
N LYS A 188 -8.56 10.61 13.86
CA LYS A 188 -7.16 10.83 14.26
C LYS A 188 -6.72 9.95 15.43
N ASN A 189 -7.04 8.66 15.37
CA ASN A 189 -6.73 7.73 16.45
C ASN A 189 -5.54 6.86 16.06
N TRP A 190 -4.47 6.95 16.85
CA TRP A 190 -3.33 6.05 16.77
C TRP A 190 -2.73 5.88 18.16
N THR A 191 -1.90 4.84 18.31
CA THR A 191 -1.19 4.56 19.55
C THR A 191 0.19 3.97 19.24
N SER A 192 1.05 3.95 20.25
CA SER A 192 2.37 3.33 20.16
C SER A 192 2.39 2.05 21.00
N PRO A 193 2.29 0.86 20.38
CA PRO A 193 2.39 -0.41 21.10
C PRO A 193 3.83 -0.78 21.46
N TYR A 194 4.81 -0.07 20.90
CA TYR A 194 6.22 -0.26 21.21
C TYR A 194 6.62 0.46 22.50
N ASN A 195 7.51 -0.17 23.25
CA ASN A 195 8.16 0.38 24.42
C ASN A 195 9.62 -0.06 24.42
N ALA A 196 10.52 0.76 24.98
CA ALA A 196 11.95 0.40 25.11
C ALA A 196 12.19 -0.89 25.93
N SER A 197 11.20 -1.33 26.73
CA SER A 197 11.22 -2.59 27.49
C SER A 197 10.77 -3.82 26.70
N CYS A 198 10.28 -3.67 25.46
CA CYS A 198 9.87 -4.78 24.62
C CYS A 198 11.01 -5.78 24.38
N LYS A 199 10.70 -7.06 24.54
CA LYS A 199 11.69 -8.15 24.50
C LYS A 199 12.01 -8.62 23.09
#